data_AF-A0A7S4JF35-F1
#
_entry.id   AF-A0A7S4JF35-F1
#
_cell.length_a   1.000
_cell.length_b   1.000
_cell.length_c   1.000
_cell.angle_alpha   90.00
_cell.angle_beta   90.00
_cell.angle_gamma   90.00
#
_symmetry.space_group_name_H-M   'P 1'
#
loop_
_entity.id
_entity.type
_entity.pdbx_description
1 polymer ?
#
loop_
_entity_poly.entity_id
_entity_poly.type
_entity_poly.pdbx_seq_one_letter_code
_entity_poly.pdbx_strand_id
1 'polypeptide(L)'
;ARVPACKFGDFGVDVPIIKKNASIITCKPPPLPTTSPLVDGTFVTLYFLFEYGYFDTGLGVRYSEHISSHDIYVHSLNDTLAYPVIKSIAPAITPASGGQTITVHGRNFINREGLRCSFGRGEQDVGAMASFVSTEEIRCVTPAMIPGAFLLNIINGGSGYT
;
A
#
# COMPACT_ATOMS: atom_id res chain seq x y z
N ALA A 1 0.81 11.26 19.27
CA ALA A 1 1.48 10.32 18.35
C ALA A 1 0.49 9.22 17.97
N ARG A 2 0.47 8.76 16.71
CA ARG A 2 -0.38 7.63 16.30
C ARG A 2 0.25 6.32 16.78
N VAL A 3 -0.57 5.39 17.30
CA VAL A 3 -0.12 4.07 17.74
C VAL A 3 0.05 3.17 16.51
N PRO A 4 1.17 2.43 16.37
CA PRO A 4 1.34 1.49 15.28
C PRO A 4 0.24 0.44 15.23
N ALA A 5 -0.36 0.24 14.05
CA ALA A 5 -1.51 -0.64 13.87
C ALA A 5 -1.45 -1.39 12.53
N CYS A 6 -2.18 -2.49 12.43
CA CYS A 6 -2.52 -3.12 11.16
C CYS A 6 -3.92 -2.71 10.74
N LYS A 7 -4.15 -2.63 9.43
CA LYS A 7 -5.46 -2.41 8.84
C LYS A 7 -5.70 -3.42 7.72
N PHE A 8 -6.89 -4.01 7.69
CA PHE A 8 -7.26 -5.11 6.79
C PHE A 8 -8.27 -4.62 5.75
N GLY A 9 -7.77 -4.30 4.55
CA GLY A 9 -8.54 -3.69 3.48
C GLY A 9 -8.86 -2.21 3.75
N ASP A 10 -9.46 -1.55 2.77
CA ASP A 10 -9.74 -0.10 2.84
C ASP A 10 -10.83 0.25 3.87
N PHE A 11 -11.76 -0.69 4.08
CA PHE A 11 -12.89 -0.59 5.02
C PHE A 11 -12.60 -1.18 6.40
N GLY A 12 -11.40 -1.73 6.62
CA GLY A 12 -11.02 -2.34 7.90
C GLY A 12 -10.81 -1.31 9.01
N VAL A 13 -11.00 -1.76 10.25
CA VAL A 13 -10.66 -1.00 11.47
C VAL A 13 -9.17 -1.18 11.78
N ASP A 14 -8.53 -0.13 12.29
CA ASP A 14 -7.16 -0.19 12.81
C ASP A 14 -7.10 -1.10 14.04
N VAL A 15 -6.26 -2.13 13.99
CA VAL A 15 -6.00 -3.03 15.11
C VAL A 15 -4.55 -2.88 15.61
N PRO A 16 -4.32 -2.83 16.93
CA PRO A 16 -2.99 -2.60 17.47
C PRO A 16 -2.02 -3.74 17.12
N ILE A 17 -0.76 -3.39 16.91
CA ILE A 17 0.31 -4.39 16.78
C ILE A 17 0.54 -5.06 18.14
N ILE A 18 0.39 -6.39 18.20
CA ILE A 18 0.54 -7.22 19.40
C ILE A 18 2.02 -7.52 19.67
N LYS A 19 2.79 -7.76 18.60
CA LYS A 19 4.23 -8.03 18.68
C LYS A 19 4.94 -7.47 17.46
N LYS A 20 6.11 -6.86 17.67
CA LYS A 20 6.98 -6.34 16.62
C LYS A 20 8.44 -6.71 16.92
N ASN A 21 9.13 -7.30 15.96
CA ASN A 21 10.59 -7.38 15.95
C ASN A 21 11.12 -7.02 14.55
N ALA A 22 12.39 -7.27 14.27
CA ALA A 22 13.03 -6.90 13.00
C ALA A 22 12.40 -7.57 11.76
N SER A 23 11.71 -8.71 11.92
CA SER A 23 11.21 -9.51 10.79
C SER A 23 9.75 -9.96 10.94
N ILE A 24 9.12 -9.70 12.08
CA ILE A 24 7.79 -10.20 12.43
C ILE A 24 6.96 -9.05 12.99
N ILE A 25 5.80 -8.82 12.39
CA ILE A 25 4.71 -7.99 12.91
C ILE A 25 3.51 -8.91 13.13
N THR A 26 2.94 -8.90 14.33
CA THR A 26 1.79 -9.71 14.71
C THR A 26 0.61 -8.82 15.04
N CYS A 27 -0.51 -9.06 14.35
CA CYS A 27 -1.78 -8.39 14.55
C CYS A 27 -2.91 -9.44 14.54
N LYS A 28 -4.00 -9.16 15.25
CA LYS A 28 -5.20 -9.99 15.21
C LYS A 28 -6.25 -9.30 14.34
N PRO A 29 -6.78 -9.93 13.26
CA PRO A 29 -7.87 -9.36 12.48
C PRO A 29 -9.05 -8.99 13.38
N PRO A 30 -9.74 -7.86 13.12
CA PRO A 30 -10.95 -7.53 13.84
C PRO A 30 -12.03 -8.59 13.55
N PRO A 31 -12.91 -8.93 14.53
CA PRO A 31 -14.06 -9.79 14.25
C PRO A 31 -14.93 -9.14 13.18
N LEU A 32 -15.59 -9.90 12.30
CA LEU A 32 -16.53 -9.34 11.32
C LEU A 32 -17.68 -8.65 12.05
N PRO A 33 -17.85 -7.32 11.96
CA PRO A 33 -19.14 -6.73 12.30
C PRO A 33 -20.24 -7.37 11.43
N THR A 34 -21.44 -7.53 11.98
CA THR A 34 -22.62 -7.95 11.21
C THR A 34 -22.96 -7.01 10.04
N THR A 35 -22.44 -5.77 10.10
CA THR A 35 -22.55 -4.73 9.06
C THR A 35 -21.26 -4.54 8.25
N SER A 36 -20.27 -5.41 8.44
CA SER A 36 -19.01 -5.36 7.69
C SER A 36 -19.21 -5.78 6.24
N PRO A 37 -18.57 -5.12 5.26
CA PRO A 37 -18.52 -5.62 3.89
C PRO A 37 -17.61 -6.86 3.75
N LEU A 38 -16.89 -7.25 4.80
CA LEU A 38 -15.97 -8.39 4.79
C LEU A 38 -16.73 -9.69 5.10
N VAL A 39 -16.68 -10.66 4.17
CA VAL A 39 -17.29 -11.99 4.32
C VAL A 39 -16.17 -13.04 4.45
N ASP A 40 -16.44 -14.19 5.08
CA ASP A 40 -15.53 -15.34 5.07
C ASP A 40 -15.05 -15.64 3.63
N GLY A 41 -13.74 -15.82 3.48
CA GLY A 41 -13.11 -16.02 2.18
C GLY A 41 -12.76 -14.75 1.41
N THR A 42 -13.11 -13.55 1.88
CA THR A 42 -12.76 -12.28 1.18
C THR A 42 -11.26 -12.01 1.23
N PHE A 43 -10.66 -11.64 0.10
CA PHE A 43 -9.28 -11.14 0.07
C PHE A 43 -9.21 -9.67 0.41
N VAL A 44 -8.31 -9.31 1.33
CA VAL A 44 -8.09 -7.94 1.77
C VAL A 44 -6.60 -7.59 1.78
N THR A 45 -6.27 -6.39 1.31
CA THR A 45 -4.90 -5.86 1.38
C THR A 45 -4.55 -5.50 2.81
N LEU A 46 -3.38 -5.92 3.27
CA LEU A 46 -2.87 -5.54 4.58
C LEU A 46 -2.12 -4.21 4.50
N TYR A 47 -2.48 -3.29 5.39
CA TYR A 47 -1.80 -2.01 5.56
C TYR A 47 -1.18 -1.93 6.96
N PHE A 48 -0.03 -1.28 7.08
CA PHE A 48 0.52 -0.89 8.38
C PHE A 48 0.36 0.62 8.59
N LEU A 49 -0.16 1.02 9.75
CA LEU A 49 -0.19 2.40 10.18
C LEU A 49 1.06 2.66 11.03
N PHE A 50 1.89 3.62 10.59
CA PHE A 50 2.97 4.19 11.41
C PHE A 50 2.77 5.70 11.56
N GLU A 51 3.73 6.38 12.19
CA GLU A 51 3.70 7.82 12.46
C GLU A 51 3.44 8.66 11.19
N TYR A 52 4.01 8.22 10.07
CA TYR A 52 3.92 8.92 8.78
C TYR A 52 2.65 8.58 7.97
N GLY A 53 1.89 7.55 8.34
CA GLY A 53 0.68 7.16 7.62
C GLY A 53 0.52 5.65 7.41
N TYR A 54 -0.39 5.29 6.49
CA TYR A 54 -0.61 3.92 6.08
C TYR A 54 0.41 3.50 5.02
N PHE A 55 0.87 2.27 5.15
CA PHE A 55 1.81 1.62 4.25
C PHE A 55 1.12 0.38 3.71
N ASP A 56 0.86 0.37 2.40
CA ASP A 56 0.45 -0.83 1.69
C ASP A 56 1.59 -1.85 1.75
N THR A 57 1.32 -3.01 2.35
CA THR A 57 2.33 -4.06 2.51
C THR A 57 2.51 -4.88 1.23
N GLY A 58 1.62 -4.73 0.24
CA GLY A 58 1.55 -5.57 -0.94
C GLY A 58 1.06 -7.00 -0.67
N LEU A 59 0.71 -7.31 0.59
CA LEU A 59 0.20 -8.59 1.02
C LEU A 59 -1.32 -8.59 1.00
N GLY A 60 -1.91 -9.55 0.28
CA GLY A 60 -3.32 -9.89 0.41
C GLY A 60 -3.48 -11.04 1.39
N VAL A 61 -4.39 -10.91 2.35
CA VAL A 61 -4.78 -12.00 3.24
C VAL A 61 -6.24 -12.37 3.01
N ARG A 62 -6.56 -13.66 3.12
CA ARG A 62 -7.94 -14.12 3.08
C ARG A 62 -8.52 -14.02 4.48
N TYR A 63 -9.63 -13.31 4.62
CA TYR A 63 -10.37 -13.26 5.87
C TYR A 63 -11.02 -14.63 6.14
N SER A 64 -10.91 -15.16 7.36
CA SER A 64 -11.72 -16.31 7.77
C SER A 64 -12.22 -16.26 9.21
N GLU A 65 -13.45 -16.72 9.42
CA GLU A 65 -14.07 -16.85 10.74
C GLU A 65 -13.72 -18.16 11.47
N HIS A 66 -13.30 -19.19 10.71
CA HIS A 66 -12.91 -20.50 11.22
C HIS A 66 -11.39 -20.67 11.21
N ILE A 67 -10.69 -19.91 12.06
CA ILE A 67 -9.22 -19.96 12.12
C ILE A 67 -8.76 -21.24 12.86
N SER A 68 -8.27 -22.24 12.12
CA SER A 68 -7.55 -23.39 12.68
C SER A 68 -6.03 -23.15 12.67
N SER A 69 -5.26 -23.99 13.36
CA SER A 69 -3.78 -23.89 13.34
C SER A 69 -3.18 -24.10 11.94
N HIS A 70 -3.93 -24.70 11.01
CA HIS A 70 -3.54 -24.88 9.61
C HIS A 70 -3.77 -23.62 8.76
N ASP A 71 -4.54 -22.64 9.24
CA ASP A 71 -4.86 -21.40 8.52
C ASP A 71 -3.89 -20.25 8.84
N ILE A 72 -2.84 -20.54 9.62
CA ILE A 72 -1.78 -19.58 9.94
C ILE A 72 -0.83 -19.49 8.74
N TYR A 73 -1.12 -18.58 7.81
CA TYR A 73 -0.22 -18.25 6.71
C TYR A 73 0.96 -17.40 7.21
N VAL A 74 2.13 -18.02 7.33
CA VAL A 74 3.39 -17.30 7.56
C VAL A 74 3.93 -16.84 6.21
N HIS A 75 3.71 -15.57 5.87
CA HIS A 75 4.37 -14.98 4.71
C HIS A 75 5.84 -14.71 5.08
N SER A 76 6.77 -15.54 4.60
CA SER A 76 8.20 -15.26 4.70
C SER A 76 8.52 -14.12 3.73
N LEU A 77 8.80 -12.94 4.28
CA LEU A 77 9.22 -11.78 3.50
C LEU A 77 10.71 -11.95 3.19
N ASN A 78 11.02 -12.82 2.23
CA ASN A 78 12.39 -13.00 1.73
C ASN A 78 12.81 -11.72 1.00
N ASP A 79 13.39 -10.76 1.71
CA ASP A 79 14.18 -9.59 1.25
C ASP A 79 13.72 -8.85 -0.04
N THR A 80 12.47 -9.02 -0.43
CA THR A 80 11.80 -8.44 -1.60
C THR A 80 10.78 -7.38 -1.17
N LEU A 81 10.67 -7.15 0.14
CA LEU A 81 10.02 -6.02 0.81
C LEU A 81 10.90 -4.76 0.82
N ALA A 82 11.77 -4.60 -0.17
CA ALA A 82 12.51 -3.38 -0.27
C ALA A 82 11.48 -2.28 -0.64
N TYR A 83 11.08 -1.46 0.34
CA TYR A 83 10.10 -0.39 0.13
C TYR A 83 10.59 0.52 -1.00
N PRO A 84 9.69 1.00 -1.87
CA PRO A 84 10.08 1.92 -2.92
C PRO A 84 10.59 3.20 -2.26
N VAL A 85 11.83 3.59 -2.58
CA VAL A 85 12.42 4.83 -2.07
C VAL A 85 12.55 5.81 -3.22
N ILE A 86 11.88 6.96 -3.10
CA ILE A 86 12.01 8.06 -4.05
C ILE A 86 13.29 8.83 -3.75
N LYS A 87 14.14 9.02 -4.75
CA LYS A 87 15.33 9.89 -4.70
C LYS A 87 15.04 11.25 -5.31
N SER A 88 14.38 11.27 -6.47
CA SER A 88 14.05 12.51 -7.18
C SER A 88 12.89 12.32 -8.14
N ILE A 89 12.24 13.43 -8.51
CA ILE A 89 11.11 13.47 -9.46
C ILE A 89 11.33 14.55 -10.50
N ALA A 90 10.90 14.30 -11.74
CA ALA A 90 10.98 15.28 -12.83
C ALA A 90 9.84 15.10 -13.86
N PRO A 91 9.11 16.18 -14.22
CA PRO A 91 9.12 17.49 -13.57
C PRO A 91 8.49 17.43 -12.16
N ALA A 92 8.94 18.31 -11.25
CA ALA A 92 8.37 18.41 -9.90
C ALA A 92 7.10 19.28 -9.83
N ILE A 93 6.81 20.03 -10.90
CA ILE A 93 5.64 20.90 -11.03
C ILE A 93 4.93 20.51 -12.32
N THR A 94 3.64 20.25 -12.23
CA THR A 94 2.79 19.84 -13.35
C THR A 94 1.52 20.66 -13.41
N PRO A 95 0.87 20.77 -14.59
CA PRO A 95 -0.43 21.42 -14.71
C PRO A 95 -1.49 20.74 -13.84
N ALA A 96 -2.34 21.54 -13.20
CA ALA A 96 -3.48 21.04 -12.41
C ALA A 96 -4.49 20.25 -13.26
N SER A 97 -4.52 20.45 -14.57
CA SER A 97 -5.31 19.65 -15.51
C SER A 97 -4.86 18.19 -15.63
N GLY A 98 -3.70 17.84 -15.08
CA GLY A 98 -3.11 16.51 -15.24
C GLY A 98 -2.59 16.24 -16.66
N GLY A 99 -2.35 14.98 -16.97
CA GLY A 99 -1.90 14.50 -18.27
C GLY A 99 -0.40 14.58 -18.52
N GLN A 100 0.38 15.18 -17.60
CA GLN A 100 1.83 15.25 -17.71
C GLN A 100 2.47 13.96 -17.23
N THR A 101 3.39 13.41 -18.02
CA THR A 101 4.24 12.30 -17.55
C THR A 101 5.31 12.85 -16.61
N ILE A 102 5.39 12.27 -15.42
CA ILE A 102 6.49 12.45 -14.47
C ILE A 102 7.37 11.19 -14.45
N THR A 103 8.67 11.41 -14.27
CA THR A 103 9.67 10.36 -14.06
C THR A 103 10.07 10.38 -12.59
N VAL A 104 10.04 9.22 -11.96
CA VAL A 104 10.41 9.02 -10.56
C VAL A 104 11.65 8.17 -10.53
N HIS A 105 12.75 8.73 -10.03
CA HIS A 105 14.00 8.01 -9.80
C HIS A 105 14.10 7.57 -8.35
N GLY A 106 14.62 6.38 -8.11
CA GLY A 106 14.57 5.77 -6.80
C GLY A 106 15.35 4.48 -6.69
N ARG A 107 14.80 3.57 -5.90
CA ARG A 107 15.25 2.18 -5.76
C ARG A 107 14.08 1.32 -5.31
N ASN A 108 14.21 0.03 -5.55
CA ASN A 108 13.26 -1.01 -5.16
C ASN A 108 11.88 -0.87 -5.81
N PHE A 109 11.80 -0.33 -7.03
CA PHE A 109 10.57 -0.43 -7.81
C PHE A 109 10.42 -1.87 -8.32
N ILE A 110 9.19 -2.39 -8.29
CA ILE A 110 8.90 -3.78 -8.67
C ILE A 110 7.96 -3.77 -9.87
N ASN A 111 8.31 -4.51 -10.92
CA ASN A 111 7.44 -4.68 -12.07
C ASN A 111 6.33 -5.68 -11.73
N ARG A 112 5.23 -5.16 -11.18
CA ARG A 112 4.08 -5.97 -10.77
C ARG A 112 2.77 -5.26 -11.08
N GLU A 113 1.72 -6.05 -11.28
CA GLU A 113 0.35 -5.55 -11.27
C GLU A 113 0.08 -4.73 -10.00
N GLY A 114 -0.54 -3.57 -10.19
CA GLY A 114 -0.81 -2.61 -9.12
C GLY A 114 0.32 -1.63 -8.81
N LEU A 115 1.46 -1.67 -9.52
CA LEU A 115 2.47 -0.62 -9.44
C LEU A 115 1.85 0.74 -9.82
N ARG A 116 1.84 1.70 -8.88
CA ARG A 116 1.17 3.00 -9.07
C ARG A 116 1.84 4.14 -8.29
N CYS A 117 1.69 5.35 -8.83
CA CYS A 117 1.91 6.59 -8.12
C CYS A 117 0.62 7.01 -7.42
N SER A 118 0.71 7.43 -6.17
CA SER A 118 -0.37 7.98 -5.36
C SER A 118 -0.06 9.44 -5.06
N PHE A 119 -0.96 10.33 -5.47
CA PHE A 119 -0.84 11.77 -5.31
C PHE A 119 -1.80 12.23 -4.21
N GLY A 120 -1.26 12.78 -3.12
CA GLY A 120 -2.04 13.27 -1.97
C GLY A 120 -1.98 12.34 -0.76
N ARG A 121 -2.98 12.48 0.12
CA ARG A 121 -3.12 11.68 1.35
C ARG A 121 -4.59 11.62 1.76
N GLY A 122 -5.03 10.46 2.27
CA GLY A 122 -6.38 10.30 2.82
C GLY A 122 -7.45 10.45 1.73
N GLU A 123 -8.48 11.26 1.98
CA GLU A 123 -9.59 11.47 1.04
C GLU A 123 -9.18 12.17 -0.27
N GLN A 124 -7.98 12.76 -0.32
CA GLN A 124 -7.44 13.39 -1.52
C GLN A 124 -6.40 12.53 -2.24
N ASP A 125 -6.27 11.26 -1.88
CA ASP A 125 -5.37 10.33 -2.58
C ASP A 125 -5.93 9.95 -3.94
N VAL A 126 -5.19 10.25 -5.01
CA VAL A 126 -5.53 9.88 -6.38
C VAL A 126 -4.41 8.99 -6.94
N GLY A 127 -4.76 7.74 -7.25
CA GLY A 127 -3.83 6.77 -7.83
C GLY A 127 -3.73 6.89 -9.35
N ALA A 128 -2.52 6.83 -9.89
CA ALA A 128 -2.24 6.70 -11.32
C ALA A 128 -1.32 5.49 -11.55
N MET A 129 -1.67 4.63 -12.51
CA MET A 129 -0.83 3.48 -12.85
C MET A 129 0.56 3.94 -13.29
N ALA A 130 1.59 3.24 -12.82
CA ALA A 130 2.95 3.52 -13.22
C ALA A 130 3.40 2.57 -14.33
N SER A 131 4.12 3.10 -15.30
CA SER A 131 4.93 2.31 -16.22
C SER A 131 6.27 1.98 -15.55
N PHE A 132 6.55 0.70 -15.39
CA PHE A 132 7.84 0.23 -14.91
C PHE A 132 8.91 0.44 -15.99
N VAL A 133 10.03 1.09 -15.63
CA VAL A 133 11.20 1.23 -16.50
C VAL A 133 12.35 0.37 -15.97
N SER A 134 12.66 0.49 -14.68
CA SER A 134 13.66 -0.33 -13.99
C SER A 134 13.38 -0.35 -12.49
N THR A 135 14.18 -1.10 -11.72
CA THR A 135 14.11 -1.08 -10.25
C THR A 135 14.47 0.28 -9.64
N GLU A 136 14.96 1.22 -10.45
CA GLU A 136 15.37 2.58 -10.05
C GLU A 136 14.63 3.69 -10.80
N GLU A 137 13.76 3.35 -11.76
CA GLU A 137 12.95 4.32 -12.51
C GLU A 137 11.53 3.80 -12.79
N ILE A 138 10.53 4.64 -12.52
CA ILE A 138 9.15 4.45 -12.99
C ILE A 138 8.61 5.76 -13.57
N ARG A 139 7.56 5.65 -14.38
CA ARG A 139 6.87 6.80 -14.97
C ARG A 139 5.40 6.77 -14.67
N CYS A 140 4.83 7.92 -14.34
CA CYS A 140 3.41 8.05 -14.04
C CYS A 140 2.82 9.25 -14.78
N VAL A 141 1.55 9.15 -15.18
CA VAL A 141 0.81 10.29 -15.71
C VAL A 141 0.08 10.97 -14.56
N THR A 142 0.33 12.26 -14.34
CA THR A 142 -0.32 13.02 -13.26
C THR A 142 -1.83 13.12 -13.50
N PRO A 143 -2.69 12.83 -12.52
CA PRO A 143 -4.12 13.01 -12.66
C PRO A 143 -4.50 14.50 -12.59
N ALA A 144 -5.74 14.82 -12.99
CA ALA A 144 -6.30 16.16 -12.80
C ALA A 144 -6.61 16.38 -11.31
N MET A 145 -6.11 17.48 -10.76
CA MET A 145 -6.15 17.77 -9.32
C MET A 145 -6.38 19.26 -9.07
N ILE A 146 -6.87 19.61 -7.89
CA ILE A 146 -6.98 21.01 -7.47
C ILE A 146 -5.55 21.57 -7.35
N PRO A 147 -5.25 22.80 -7.82
CA PRO A 147 -3.93 23.40 -7.68
C PRO A 147 -3.44 23.39 -6.23
N GLY A 148 -2.24 22.85 -5.99
CA GLY A 148 -1.67 22.72 -4.64
C GLY A 148 -0.41 21.86 -4.60
N ALA A 149 0.17 21.72 -3.41
CA ALA A 149 1.28 20.83 -3.15
C ALA A 149 0.76 19.49 -2.63
N PHE A 150 1.25 18.39 -3.19
CA PHE A 150 0.81 17.03 -2.86
C PHE A 150 2.00 16.14 -2.53
N LEU A 151 1.77 15.19 -1.61
CA LEU A 151 2.72 14.12 -1.34
C LEU A 151 2.65 13.10 -2.48
N LEU A 152 3.80 12.60 -2.91
CA LEU A 152 3.89 11.48 -3.86
C LEU A 152 4.31 10.22 -3.11
N ASN A 153 3.49 9.19 -3.21
CA ASN A 153 3.81 7.86 -2.70
C ASN A 153 3.89 6.86 -3.87
N ILE A 154 4.80 5.90 -3.77
CA ILE A 154 4.87 4.78 -4.72
C ILE A 154 4.38 3.52 -4.03
N ILE A 155 3.50 2.79 -4.72
CA ILE A 155 2.97 1.50 -4.26
C ILE A 155 3.43 0.47 -5.28
N ASN A 156 4.20 -0.55 -4.85
CA ASN A 156 4.76 -1.62 -5.70
C ASN A 156 3.74 -2.71 -6.09
N GLY A 157 2.45 -2.44 -5.90
CA GLY A 157 1.37 -3.38 -6.18
C GLY A 157 1.08 -4.36 -5.05
N GLY A 158 -0.19 -4.76 -4.96
CA GLY A 158 -0.70 -5.79 -4.07
C GLY A 158 -0.87 -7.11 -4.81
N SER A 159 -0.47 -8.19 -4.17
CA SER A 159 -0.57 -9.54 -4.72
C SER A 159 -2.04 -9.96 -4.89
N GLY A 160 -2.61 -9.78 -6.08
CA GLY A 160 -3.60 -10.73 -6.58
C GLY A 160 -2.88 -12.01 -6.95
N TYR A 161 -2.54 -12.85 -5.96
CA TYR A 161 -2.21 -14.24 -6.28
C TYR A 161 -3.51 -14.86 -6.83
N THR A 162 -3.47 -15.30 -8.09
CA THR A 162 -4.48 -16.20 -8.67
C THR A 162 -4.65 -17.45 -7.81
#